data_AF-A0A535Y7S0-F1
#
_entry.id   AF-A0A535Y7S0-F1
#
_cell.length_a   1.000
_cell.length_b   1.000
_cell.length_c   1.000
_cell.angle_alpha   90.00
_cell.angle_beta   90.00
_cell.angle_gamma   90.00
#
_symmetry.space_group_name_H-M   'P 1'
#
loop_
_entity.id
_entity.type
_entity.pdbx_description
1 polymer ?
#
loop_
_entity_poly.entity_id
_entity_poly.type
_entity_poly.pdbx_seq_one_letter_code
_entity_poly.pdbx_strand_id
1 'polypeptide(L)'
;MGQTVIDFAACSFKNDRAILVRTSVAWPSEVWVIRLSDGAVLAHNAIQNAKQLVDVIASADGSLIAENSGQWTGGAGNGAPATVIRRLSDGAVVTTLDPSMGVLGFSSDNKVALVGVAPWVAGTASHLGLVDVGTGHVLWRYDGGDQLAGFFADPSGSGFAVLLQPVNAPGPHPSVKVILVSGNGSSTTMPGPYERP
;
A
#
# COMPACT_ATOMS: atom_id res chain seq x y z
N MET A 1 -24.22 14.87 -3.81
CA MET A 1 -24.33 13.66 -4.67
C MET A 1 -23.21 12.72 -4.21
N GLY A 2 -23.54 11.55 -3.64
CA GLY A 2 -22.52 10.57 -3.25
C GLY A 2 -22.31 9.60 -4.41
N GLN A 3 -21.09 9.53 -4.96
CA GLN A 3 -20.78 8.56 -6.00
C GLN A 3 -20.57 7.19 -5.37
N THR A 4 -21.12 6.16 -5.99
CA THR A 4 -20.79 4.77 -5.67
C THR A 4 -20.05 4.22 -6.86
N VAL A 5 -18.84 3.72 -6.64
CA VAL A 5 -17.98 3.12 -7.67
C VAL A 5 -17.47 1.79 -7.16
N ILE A 6 -17.31 0.84 -8.07
CA ILE A 6 -16.62 -0.42 -7.83
C ILE A 6 -15.41 -0.43 -8.76
N ASP A 7 -14.22 -0.52 -8.18
CA ASP A 7 -12.96 -0.51 -8.91
C ASP A 7 -12.13 -1.77 -8.59
N PHE A 8 -11.26 -2.15 -9.52
CA PHE A 8 -10.29 -3.21 -9.29
C PHE A 8 -9.16 -2.70 -8.39
N ALA A 9 -8.94 -3.37 -7.26
CA ALA A 9 -7.81 -3.10 -6.38
C ALA A 9 -6.58 -3.95 -6.75
N ALA A 10 -6.79 -5.20 -7.20
CA ALA A 10 -5.74 -6.06 -7.72
C ALA A 10 -6.30 -7.11 -8.69
N CYS A 11 -5.46 -7.62 -9.58
CA CYS A 11 -5.77 -8.72 -10.49
C CYS A 11 -4.60 -9.70 -10.52
N SER A 12 -4.88 -10.96 -10.18
CA SER A 12 -3.95 -12.09 -10.26
C SER A 12 -4.45 -13.10 -11.28
N PHE A 13 -3.97 -12.98 -12.52
CA PHE A 13 -4.24 -14.00 -13.54
C PHE A 13 -3.68 -15.36 -13.14
N LYS A 14 -2.51 -15.38 -12.48
CA LYS A 14 -1.88 -16.61 -12.00
C LYS A 14 -2.75 -17.37 -10.99
N ASN A 15 -3.48 -16.65 -10.14
CA ASN A 15 -4.34 -17.26 -9.13
C ASN A 15 -5.82 -17.27 -9.51
N ASP A 16 -6.14 -16.86 -10.74
CA ASP A 16 -7.50 -16.77 -11.26
C ASP A 16 -8.42 -15.90 -10.37
N ARG A 17 -7.91 -14.74 -9.92
CA ARG A 17 -8.58 -13.89 -8.93
C ARG A 17 -8.46 -12.41 -9.24
N ALA A 18 -9.51 -11.66 -8.93
CA ALA A 18 -9.49 -10.21 -8.83
C ALA A 18 -10.07 -9.76 -7.49
N ILE A 19 -9.55 -8.65 -6.98
CA ILE A 19 -10.12 -7.96 -5.82
C ILE A 19 -10.82 -6.71 -6.33
N LEU A 20 -12.10 -6.58 -5.94
CA LEU A 20 -12.89 -5.40 -6.23
C LEU A 20 -13.18 -4.70 -4.91
N VAL A 21 -13.05 -3.37 -4.90
CA VAL A 21 -13.39 -2.54 -3.75
C VAL A 21 -14.50 -1.60 -4.15
N ARG A 22 -15.55 -1.53 -3.34
CA ARG A 22 -16.60 -0.53 -3.50
C ARG A 22 -16.29 0.68 -2.63
N THR A 23 -16.34 1.83 -3.25
CA THR A 23 -16.29 3.12 -2.58
C THR A 23 -17.71 3.69 -2.51
N SER A 24 -18.17 4.00 -1.31
CA SER A 24 -19.48 4.61 -1.07
C SER A 24 -19.32 6.03 -0.56
N VAL A 25 -19.85 7.00 -1.30
CA VAL A 25 -19.87 8.45 -0.98
C VAL A 25 -18.49 9.12 -0.96
N ALA A 26 -17.49 8.53 -0.30
CA ALA A 26 -16.09 8.94 -0.33
C ALA A 26 -15.09 7.92 0.27
N TRP A 27 -15.55 6.78 0.79
CA TRP A 27 -14.70 5.84 1.52
C TRP A 27 -14.91 4.38 1.08
N PRO A 28 -13.90 3.51 1.20
CA PRO A 28 -14.04 2.07 0.97
C PRO A 28 -15.08 1.47 1.91
N SER A 29 -16.02 0.68 1.39
CA SER A 29 -17.10 0.10 2.19
C SER A 29 -17.20 -1.42 2.12
N GLU A 30 -16.85 -2.02 0.98
CA GLU A 30 -16.99 -3.47 0.75
C GLU A 30 -15.83 -3.95 -0.13
N VAL A 31 -15.43 -5.21 0.07
CA VAL A 31 -14.41 -5.88 -0.76
C VAL A 31 -14.91 -7.24 -1.22
N TRP A 32 -14.67 -7.57 -2.49
CA TRP A 32 -14.94 -8.89 -3.07
C TRP A 32 -13.66 -9.52 -3.58
N VAL A 33 -13.61 -10.84 -3.49
CA VAL A 33 -12.69 -11.66 -4.28
C VAL A 33 -13.51 -12.38 -5.33
N ILE A 34 -13.22 -12.11 -6.60
CA ILE A 34 -13.90 -12.68 -7.75
C ILE A 34 -12.95 -13.63 -8.47
N ARG A 35 -13.44 -14.80 -8.86
CA ARG A 35 -12.71 -15.70 -9.75
C ARG A 35 -12.77 -15.14 -11.17
N LEU A 36 -11.62 -15.00 -11.83
CA LEU A 36 -11.56 -14.36 -13.15
C LEU A 36 -12.16 -15.24 -14.27
N SER A 37 -11.99 -16.55 -14.20
CA SER A 37 -12.39 -17.49 -15.24
C SER A 37 -13.90 -17.63 -15.43
N ASP A 38 -14.70 -17.48 -14.37
CA ASP A 38 -16.15 -17.68 -14.38
C ASP A 38 -16.95 -16.55 -13.71
N GLY A 39 -16.28 -15.56 -13.12
CA GLY A 39 -16.92 -14.44 -12.42
C GLY A 39 -17.50 -14.80 -11.05
N ALA A 40 -17.24 -16.00 -10.53
CA ALA A 40 -17.79 -16.44 -9.24
C ALA A 40 -17.24 -15.60 -8.07
N VAL A 41 -18.11 -15.21 -7.13
CA VAL A 41 -17.71 -14.56 -5.88
C VAL A 41 -17.12 -15.61 -4.94
N LEU A 42 -15.82 -15.51 -4.67
CA LEU A 42 -15.10 -16.39 -3.75
C LEU A 42 -15.16 -15.91 -2.31
N ALA A 43 -15.18 -14.59 -2.12
CA ALA A 43 -15.34 -13.95 -0.81
C ALA A 43 -16.00 -12.58 -0.96
N HIS A 44 -16.72 -12.14 0.06
CA HIS A 44 -17.31 -10.82 0.16
C HIS A 44 -17.29 -10.39 1.63
N ASN A 45 -16.64 -9.26 1.93
CA ASN A 45 -16.53 -8.74 3.29
C ASN A 45 -16.91 -7.25 3.32
N ALA A 46 -17.68 -6.87 4.33
CA ALA A 46 -17.90 -5.47 4.66
C ALA A 46 -16.69 -4.91 5.43
N ILE A 47 -16.24 -3.73 5.03
CA ILE A 47 -15.10 -3.05 5.67
C ILE A 47 -15.57 -2.38 6.96
N GLN A 48 -14.93 -2.76 8.07
CA GLN A 48 -15.24 -2.19 9.37
C GLN A 48 -14.68 -0.77 9.49
N ASN A 49 -15.41 0.12 10.17
CA ASN A 49 -15.03 1.54 10.33
C ASN A 49 -14.75 2.28 9.02
N ALA A 50 -15.38 1.84 7.92
CA ALA A 50 -15.25 2.36 6.55
C ALA A 50 -15.09 3.90 6.46
N LYS A 51 -15.90 4.67 7.19
CA LYS A 51 -15.88 6.14 7.19
C LYS A 51 -14.59 6.79 7.69
N GLN A 52 -13.73 6.01 8.35
CA GLN A 52 -12.48 6.47 8.95
C GLN A 52 -11.25 5.92 8.22
N LEU A 53 -11.44 5.27 7.07
CA LEU A 53 -10.38 4.76 6.22
C LEU A 53 -10.19 5.68 5.00
N VAL A 54 -8.95 5.76 4.51
CA VAL A 54 -8.63 6.55 3.32
C VAL A 54 -8.67 5.71 2.05
N ASP A 55 -8.14 4.49 2.09
CA ASP A 55 -8.09 3.58 0.94
C ASP A 55 -7.92 2.12 1.38
N VAL A 56 -7.92 1.23 0.40
CA VAL A 56 -7.60 -0.18 0.55
C VAL A 56 -6.52 -0.55 -0.46
N ILE A 57 -5.42 -1.12 0.01
CA ILE A 57 -4.35 -1.65 -0.85
C ILE A 57 -4.43 -3.17 -0.87
N ALA A 58 -4.46 -3.76 -2.05
CA ALA A 58 -4.54 -5.21 -2.22
C ALA A 58 -3.18 -5.83 -2.53
N SER A 59 -2.93 -7.06 -2.06
CA SER A 59 -1.77 -7.83 -2.52
C SER A 59 -1.95 -8.31 -3.96
N ALA A 60 -0.84 -8.42 -4.69
CA ALA A 60 -0.86 -8.80 -6.11
C ALA A 60 -1.48 -10.20 -6.35
N ASP A 61 -1.32 -11.12 -5.38
CA ASP A 61 -1.82 -12.48 -5.47
C ASP A 61 -3.31 -12.62 -5.06
N GLY A 62 -3.90 -11.56 -4.51
CA GLY A 62 -5.28 -11.51 -4.08
C GLY A 62 -5.58 -12.12 -2.70
N SER A 63 -4.56 -12.42 -1.88
CA SER A 63 -4.75 -13.07 -0.57
C SER A 63 -4.89 -12.11 0.61
N LEU A 64 -4.36 -10.89 0.50
CA LEU A 64 -4.35 -9.87 1.55
C LEU A 64 -4.92 -8.53 1.07
N ILE A 65 -5.43 -7.76 2.04
CA ILE A 65 -5.68 -6.33 1.89
C ILE A 65 -5.11 -5.56 3.09
N ALA A 66 -4.73 -4.31 2.87
CA ALA A 66 -4.50 -3.32 3.90
C ALA A 66 -5.62 -2.28 3.87
N GLU A 67 -6.28 -2.10 5.00
CA GLU A 67 -7.25 -1.05 5.28
C GLU A 67 -6.49 0.12 5.92
N ASN A 68 -6.15 1.15 5.14
CA ASN A 68 -5.35 2.27 5.67
C ASN A 68 -6.22 3.26 6.44
N SER A 69 -5.74 3.62 7.62
CA SER A 69 -6.35 4.64 8.46
C SER A 69 -6.46 5.98 7.76
N GLY A 70 -7.54 6.72 8.00
CA GLY A 70 -7.65 8.12 7.58
C GLY A 70 -6.61 9.04 8.24
N GLN A 71 -5.99 8.63 9.35
CA GLN A 71 -4.90 9.40 9.98
C GLN A 71 -3.60 9.32 9.17
N TRP A 72 -3.43 8.30 8.33
CA TRP A 72 -2.33 8.18 7.38
C TRP A 72 -2.20 9.41 6.49
N THR A 73 -3.30 10.01 6.05
CA THR A 73 -3.29 11.22 5.20
C THR A 73 -3.64 12.50 5.96
N GLY A 74 -3.67 12.44 7.30
CA GLY A 74 -4.10 13.55 8.16
C GLY A 74 -5.58 13.92 8.01
N GLY A 75 -6.39 13.11 7.30
CA GLY A 75 -7.80 13.38 7.04
C GLY A 75 -8.74 13.00 8.19
N ALA A 76 -8.34 12.07 9.05
CA ALA A 76 -9.08 11.71 10.26
C ALA A 76 -8.46 12.38 11.50
N GLY A 77 -9.32 12.98 12.34
CA GLY A 77 -8.90 13.56 13.62
C GLY A 77 -8.41 12.50 14.61
N ASN A 78 -7.92 12.95 15.77
CA ASN A 78 -7.44 12.08 16.85
C ASN A 78 -8.46 10.96 17.17
N GLY A 79 -8.03 9.69 17.11
CA GLY A 79 -8.88 8.51 17.35
C GLY A 79 -9.28 7.74 16.09
N ALA A 80 -8.62 7.98 14.95
CA ALA A 80 -8.75 7.13 13.77
C ALA A 80 -8.34 5.68 14.08
N PRO A 81 -8.96 4.68 13.42
CA PRO A 81 -8.56 3.30 13.61
C PRO A 81 -7.11 3.09 13.17
N ALA A 82 -6.50 2.02 13.65
CA ALA A 82 -5.22 1.55 13.14
C ALA A 82 -5.33 1.19 11.64
N THR A 83 -4.19 1.23 10.94
CA THR A 83 -4.07 0.58 9.64
C THR A 83 -4.02 -0.94 9.86
N VAL A 84 -4.88 -1.70 9.17
CA VAL A 84 -5.05 -3.13 9.42
C VAL A 84 -4.76 -3.92 8.15
N ILE A 85 -3.88 -4.92 8.25
CA ILE A 85 -3.67 -5.91 7.19
C ILE A 85 -4.53 -7.14 7.51
N ARG A 86 -5.37 -7.55 6.56
CA ARG A 86 -6.29 -8.69 6.68
C ARG A 86 -6.06 -9.74 5.62
N ARG A 87 -6.37 -10.98 5.98
CA ARG A 87 -6.51 -12.09 5.04
C ARG A 87 -7.91 -12.06 4.46
N LEU A 88 -8.02 -12.13 3.14
CA LEU A 88 -9.31 -12.03 2.45
C LEU A 88 -10.18 -13.30 2.55
N SER A 89 -9.56 -14.47 2.71
CA SER A 89 -10.30 -15.74 2.73
C SER A 89 -11.23 -15.89 3.93
N ASP A 90 -10.90 -15.27 5.06
CA ASP A 90 -11.62 -15.39 6.34
C ASP A 90 -11.80 -14.05 7.07
N GLY A 91 -11.27 -12.95 6.53
CA GLY A 91 -11.33 -11.62 7.14
C GLY A 91 -10.42 -11.43 8.36
N ALA A 92 -9.58 -12.44 8.69
CA ALA A 92 -8.75 -12.42 9.88
C ALA A 92 -7.71 -11.29 9.81
N VAL A 93 -7.51 -10.60 10.92
CA VAL A 93 -6.41 -9.63 11.07
C VAL A 93 -5.09 -10.40 11.06
N VAL A 94 -4.20 -10.03 10.15
CA VAL A 94 -2.83 -10.55 10.08
C VAL A 94 -1.91 -9.65 10.91
N THR A 95 -2.06 -8.34 10.78
CA THR A 95 -1.26 -7.36 11.53
C THR A 95 -2.01 -6.04 11.65
N THR A 96 -1.69 -5.29 12.70
CA THR A 96 -2.18 -3.94 12.96
C THR A 96 -0.98 -3.00 13.07
N LEU A 97 -1.04 -1.88 12.36
CA LEU A 97 0.00 -0.85 12.32
C LEU A 97 -0.49 0.43 13.00
N ASP A 98 0.42 1.31 13.39
CA ASP A 98 0.05 2.62 13.93
C ASP A 98 -0.88 3.38 12.94
N PRO A 99 -1.92 4.08 13.42
CA PRO A 99 -2.82 4.86 12.56
C PRO A 99 -2.10 5.89 11.65
N SER A 100 -0.91 6.34 12.03
CA SER A 100 -0.09 7.27 11.23
C SER A 100 0.73 6.56 10.15
N MET A 101 0.64 5.24 10.03
CA MET A 101 1.30 4.45 8.99
C MET A 101 0.29 4.03 7.93
N GLY A 102 0.69 4.07 6.66
CA GLY A 102 -0.13 3.61 5.54
C GLY A 102 0.66 2.63 4.67
N VAL A 103 0.03 1.52 4.32
CA VAL A 103 0.57 0.57 3.34
C VAL A 103 0.48 1.20 1.96
N LEU A 104 1.59 1.17 1.23
CA LEU A 104 1.67 1.63 -0.17
C LEU A 104 1.57 0.43 -1.13
N GLY A 105 2.16 -0.70 -0.76
CA GLY A 105 2.12 -1.93 -1.56
C GLY A 105 2.76 -3.12 -0.85
N PHE A 106 2.36 -4.33 -1.27
CA PHE A 106 2.92 -5.59 -0.78
C PHE A 106 4.04 -6.10 -1.69
N SER A 107 4.97 -6.88 -1.13
CA SER A 107 5.91 -7.65 -1.94
C SER A 107 5.19 -8.77 -2.69
N SER A 108 5.82 -9.30 -3.75
CA SER A 108 5.21 -10.36 -4.57
C SER A 108 4.92 -11.65 -3.79
N ASP A 109 5.65 -11.88 -2.69
CA ASP A 109 5.45 -13.02 -1.79
C ASP A 109 4.65 -12.68 -0.52
N ASN A 110 4.15 -11.44 -0.40
CA ASN A 110 3.37 -10.91 0.72
C ASN A 110 4.03 -10.96 2.10
N LYS A 111 5.33 -11.22 2.19
CA LYS A 111 6.01 -11.28 3.49
C LYS A 111 6.32 -9.91 4.06
N VAL A 112 6.48 -8.92 3.19
CA VAL A 112 6.75 -7.54 3.58
C VAL A 112 5.84 -6.57 2.84
N ALA A 113 5.67 -5.38 3.41
CA ALA A 113 4.95 -4.28 2.78
C ALA A 113 5.79 -3.00 2.83
N LEU A 114 5.79 -2.26 1.73
CA LEU A 114 6.27 -0.89 1.71
C LEU A 114 5.19 -0.01 2.35
N VAL A 115 5.58 0.77 3.34
CA VAL A 115 4.70 1.66 4.09
C VAL A 115 5.27 3.06 4.09
N GLY A 116 4.42 4.05 4.28
CA GLY A 116 4.86 5.27 4.91
C GLY A 116 4.72 5.19 6.42
N VAL A 117 5.67 5.78 7.14
CA VAL A 117 5.83 5.64 8.61
C VAL A 117 5.42 6.89 9.40
N ALA A 118 4.97 7.93 8.71
CA ALA A 118 4.43 9.16 9.29
C ALA A 118 3.41 9.78 8.32
N PRO A 119 2.43 10.57 8.78
CA PRO A 119 1.33 11.02 7.95
C PRO A 119 1.78 11.63 6.62
N TRP A 120 1.16 11.18 5.53
CA TRP A 120 1.43 11.63 4.18
C TRP A 120 1.02 13.08 3.99
N VAL A 121 2.00 13.92 3.66
CA VAL A 121 1.79 15.31 3.30
C VAL A 121 2.37 15.54 1.91
N ALA A 122 1.52 15.95 0.97
CA ALA A 122 1.95 16.20 -0.41
C ALA A 122 2.95 17.37 -0.45
N GLY A 123 4.04 17.21 -1.20
CA GLY A 123 5.08 18.24 -1.34
C GLY A 123 6.04 18.33 -0.15
N THR A 124 6.11 17.31 0.71
CA THR A 124 7.15 17.18 1.75
C THR A 124 7.98 15.92 1.55
N ALA A 125 9.08 15.80 2.29
CA ALA A 125 9.87 14.58 2.30
C ALA A 125 9.01 13.39 2.74
N SER A 126 9.25 12.23 2.13
CA SER A 126 8.53 11.00 2.46
C SER A 126 9.26 10.25 3.56
N HIS A 127 8.54 9.89 4.60
CA HIS A 127 9.01 8.96 5.63
C HIS A 127 8.53 7.57 5.27
N LEU A 128 9.44 6.71 4.80
CA LEU A 128 9.11 5.39 4.30
C LEU A 128 9.65 4.31 5.22
N GLY A 129 9.06 3.12 5.13
CA GLY A 129 9.57 1.94 5.79
C GLY A 129 9.20 0.67 5.06
N LEU A 130 9.89 -0.40 5.43
CA LEU A 130 9.52 -1.75 5.07
C LEU A 130 9.06 -2.44 6.35
N VAL A 131 7.86 -3.01 6.37
CA VAL A 131 7.37 -3.78 7.52
C VAL A 131 7.28 -5.26 7.17
N ASP A 132 7.59 -6.10 8.15
CA ASP A 132 7.19 -7.51 8.13
C ASP A 132 5.68 -7.60 8.29
N VAL A 133 5.00 -8.27 7.35
CA VAL A 133 3.53 -8.32 7.31
C VAL A 133 2.95 -9.18 8.43
N GLY A 134 3.69 -10.17 8.92
CA GLY A 134 3.21 -11.06 9.98
C GLY A 134 3.25 -10.43 11.37
N THR A 135 4.22 -9.54 11.60
CA THR A 135 4.50 -8.96 12.93
C THR A 135 4.27 -7.46 13.01
N GLY A 136 4.21 -6.76 11.88
CA GLY A 136 4.18 -5.29 11.81
C GLY A 136 5.51 -4.62 12.14
N HIS A 137 6.58 -5.39 12.36
CA HIS A 137 7.89 -4.84 12.71
C HIS A 137 8.52 -4.12 11.53
N VAL A 138 9.04 -2.92 11.77
CA VAL A 138 9.76 -2.14 10.76
C VAL A 138 11.16 -2.71 10.58
N LEU A 139 11.45 -3.23 9.40
CA LEU A 139 12.73 -3.83 8.99
C LEU A 139 13.69 -2.80 8.39
N TRP A 140 13.15 -1.75 7.76
CA TRP A 140 13.91 -0.69 7.12
C TRP A 140 13.17 0.63 7.24
N ARG A 141 13.90 1.74 7.30
CA ARG A 141 13.36 3.10 7.32
C ARG A 141 14.14 4.01 6.38
N TYR A 142 13.42 4.95 5.79
CA TYR A 142 13.98 6.09 5.10
C TYR A 142 13.37 7.37 5.69
N ASP A 143 14.26 8.22 6.21
CA ASP A 143 13.96 9.51 6.81
C ASP A 143 14.80 10.62 6.14
N GLY A 144 15.06 10.47 4.83
CA GLY A 144 15.80 11.46 4.04
C GLY A 144 14.94 12.64 3.59
N GLY A 145 15.53 13.57 2.83
CA GLY A 145 14.88 14.82 2.40
C GLY A 145 14.10 14.74 1.08
N ASP A 146 14.01 13.57 0.45
CA ASP A 146 13.35 13.37 -0.84
C ASP A 146 11.91 12.89 -0.64
N GLN A 147 11.06 13.13 -1.65
CA GLN A 147 9.69 12.58 -1.69
C GLN A 147 9.64 11.35 -2.61
N LEU A 148 8.74 10.42 -2.30
CA LEU A 148 8.48 9.25 -3.13
C LEU A 148 7.89 9.68 -4.48
N ALA A 149 8.60 9.34 -5.55
CA ALA A 149 8.13 9.48 -6.91
C ALA A 149 7.37 8.22 -7.38
N GLY A 150 7.78 7.05 -6.91
CA GLY A 150 7.13 5.77 -7.24
C GLY A 150 7.90 4.58 -6.67
N PHE A 151 7.36 3.39 -6.85
CA PHE A 151 8.02 2.15 -6.43
C PHE A 151 7.61 0.98 -7.32
N PHE A 152 8.43 -0.07 -7.29
CA PHE A 152 8.14 -1.36 -7.92
C PHE A 152 8.45 -2.47 -6.93
N ALA A 153 7.54 -3.42 -6.76
CA ALA A 153 7.85 -4.65 -6.04
C ALA A 153 8.75 -5.53 -6.92
N ASP A 154 9.70 -6.23 -6.30
CA ASP A 154 10.46 -7.29 -6.97
C ASP A 154 9.47 -8.38 -7.42
N PRO A 155 9.33 -8.65 -8.73
CA PRO A 155 8.36 -9.61 -9.25
C PRO A 155 8.64 -11.06 -8.80
N SER A 156 9.83 -11.34 -8.30
CA SER A 156 10.31 -12.67 -7.95
C SER A 156 10.59 -12.87 -6.46
N GLY A 157 10.45 -11.83 -5.64
CA GLY A 157 10.94 -11.86 -4.27
C GLY A 157 10.25 -10.89 -3.32
N SER A 158 10.91 -10.64 -2.19
CA SER A 158 10.42 -9.85 -1.07
C SER A 158 10.99 -8.43 -1.04
N GLY A 159 11.40 -7.87 -2.19
CA GLY A 159 12.05 -6.55 -2.26
C GLY A 159 11.22 -5.47 -2.96
N PHE A 160 11.75 -4.25 -2.93
CA PHE A 160 11.23 -3.11 -3.67
C PHE A 160 12.36 -2.29 -4.29
N ALA A 161 12.11 -1.74 -5.47
CA ALA A 161 12.81 -0.57 -5.97
C ALA A 161 12.00 0.68 -5.61
N VAL A 162 12.59 1.59 -4.84
CA VAL A 162 11.98 2.84 -4.38
C VAL A 162 12.60 4.01 -5.14
N LEU A 163 11.78 4.81 -5.81
CA LEU A 163 12.20 5.97 -6.59
C LEU A 163 11.88 7.23 -5.80
N LEU A 164 12.90 8.03 -5.54
CA LEU A 164 12.82 9.25 -4.72
C LEU A 164 13.25 10.46 -5.56
N GLN A 165 12.51 11.56 -5.46
CA GLN A 165 12.84 12.83 -6.13
C GLN A 165 13.00 13.96 -5.10
N PRO A 166 13.81 14.99 -5.40
CA PRO A 166 13.88 16.17 -4.54
C PRO A 166 12.51 16.84 -4.38
N VAL A 167 12.20 17.32 -3.18
CA VAL A 167 10.93 18.01 -2.89
C VAL A 167 10.78 19.30 -3.70
N ASN A 168 11.89 20.01 -3.90
CA ASN A 168 11.94 21.34 -4.51
C ASN A 168 12.17 21.34 -6.04
N ALA A 169 12.21 20.18 -6.68
CA ALA A 169 12.37 20.06 -8.13
C ALA A 169 11.29 19.18 -8.76
N PRO A 170 9.99 19.48 -8.55
CA PRO A 170 8.92 18.76 -9.23
C PRO A 170 8.97 19.07 -10.73
N GLY A 171 8.95 18.04 -11.56
CA GLY A 171 8.92 18.14 -13.02
C GLY A 171 8.27 16.91 -13.64
N PRO A 172 7.95 16.93 -14.94
CA PRO A 172 7.34 15.79 -15.64
C PRO A 172 8.28 14.58 -15.71
N HIS A 173 9.59 14.82 -15.85
CA HIS A 173 10.65 13.79 -15.85
C HIS A 173 11.71 14.15 -14.80
N PRO A 174 11.38 14.00 -13.51
CA PRO A 174 12.28 14.37 -12.44
C PRO A 174 13.47 13.40 -12.41
N SER A 175 14.65 13.93 -12.08
CA SER A 175 15.77 13.09 -11.69
C SER A 175 15.43 12.38 -10.39
N VAL A 176 15.54 11.05 -10.39
CA VAL A 176 15.25 10.20 -9.24
C VAL A 176 16.49 9.48 -8.74
N LYS A 177 16.56 9.35 -7.42
CA LYS A 177 17.41 8.40 -6.71
C LYS A 177 16.65 7.07 -6.61
N VAL A 178 17.32 5.97 -6.92
CA VAL A 178 16.75 4.63 -6.78
C VAL A 178 17.40 3.94 -5.58
N ILE A 179 16.57 3.46 -4.66
CA ILE A 179 16.98 2.61 -3.55
C ILE A 179 16.38 1.23 -3.76
N LEU A 180 17.24 0.22 -3.83
CA LEU A 180 16.81 -1.18 -3.77
C LEU A 180 16.73 -1.58 -2.29
N VAL A 181 15.56 -2.00 -1.85
CA VAL A 181 15.30 -2.47 -0.49
C VAL A 181 14.96 -3.94 -0.56
N SER A 182 15.74 -4.78 0.09
CA SER A 182 15.51 -6.22 0.18
C SER A 182 14.53 -6.54 1.30
N GLY A 183 13.85 -7.69 1.23
CA GLY A 183 12.85 -8.10 2.22
C GLY A 183 13.36 -8.31 3.64
N ASN A 184 14.67 -8.41 3.83
CA ASN A 184 15.31 -8.45 5.15
C ASN A 184 15.63 -7.06 5.71
N GLY A 185 15.25 -5.98 5.01
CA GLY A 185 15.54 -4.60 5.39
C GLY A 185 16.92 -4.08 4.96
N SER A 186 17.78 -4.92 4.37
CA SER A 186 19.01 -4.41 3.75
C SER A 186 18.69 -3.55 2.54
N SER A 187 19.47 -2.50 2.30
CA SER A 187 19.23 -1.60 1.18
C SER A 187 20.51 -1.12 0.52
N THR A 188 20.41 -0.84 -0.78
CA THR A 188 21.50 -0.32 -1.60
C THR A 188 20.97 0.84 -2.42
N THR A 189 21.63 1.99 -2.35
CA THR A 189 21.37 3.10 -3.27
C THR A 189 22.09 2.83 -4.59
N MET A 190 21.36 2.88 -5.69
CA MET A 190 21.93 2.69 -7.02
C MET A 190 22.68 3.96 -7.48
N PRO A 191 23.84 3.82 -8.15
CA PRO A 191 24.56 4.96 -8.71
C PRO A 191 23.73 5.68 -9.79
N GLY A 192 23.56 6.99 -9.68
CA GLY A 192 22.73 7.78 -10.59
C GLY A 192 22.69 9.26 -10.21
N PRO A 193 22.12 10.12 -11.06
CA PRO A 193 20.66 10.19 -11.15
C PRO A 193 20.07 9.36 -12.31
N TYR A 194 18.86 8.84 -12.10
CA TYR A 194 18.03 8.25 -13.15
C TYR A 194 16.93 9.24 -13.55
N GLU A 195 16.40 9.15 -14.76
CA GLU A 195 15.21 9.92 -15.15
C GLU A 195 13.98 9.03 -15.11
N ARG A 196 12.89 9.52 -14.55
CA ARG A 196 11.60 8.83 -14.61
C ARG A 196 10.98 9.06 -16.01
N PRO A 197 10.56 7.99 -16.71
CA PRO A 197 9.82 8.10 -17.98
C PRO A 197 8.55 8.92 -17.86
#